data_AF-A0A497HSV2-F1
#
_entry.id   AF-A0A497HSV2-F1
#
_cell.length_a   1.000
_cell.length_b   1.000
_cell.length_c   1.000
_cell.angle_alpha   90.00
_cell.angle_beta   90.00
_cell.angle_gamma   90.00
#
_symmetry.space_group_name_H-M   'P 1'
#
loop_
_entity.id
_entity.type
_entity.pdbx_description
1 polymer ?
#
loop_
_entity_poly.entity_id
_entity_poly.type
_entity_poly.pdbx_seq_one_letter_code
_entity_poly.pdbx_strand_id
1 'polypeptide(L)'
;MPIIEINRQHFREILYDLPEEKLHWDEVKRTIPMMGASFEREDEETISFEFFPNRPDLYSVEGAARAYRSYVTSQPFSQDLYSLQGRSGIYLEVASSVLEVRPYIGCVMVRGVNIDENSLRSIMNVQEKLHMTLGRGRKKMAIGIHDFSPLYPPFRYLGANPDEVSFLPLQGDREMTLAEILKYHDKGVEYAHTLDGFPRYPVILDSKGQVLSFPPIINGELTRVTEDTTDIFVDCTGTSLRVIEESLNIITAQLIDLGGRAESVEIRYPPGAYERGESGGAELGIRETPPFEWTHLKISLKDAKRLLGVEIEVEEAIEALNRMGFPVQFLRGEVLEVSVPPMRVDILHPVDLFEDMAIGYGYDRFEGDLPKTPAFGEELPGKELEGQLRELMIGLKYQEVKTLTLVSEAELKALEMDREAGVEVINPLSEDHSALRPSLLPSLLGFLRNNRHRDFPQRVFEIGEVVRGG
;
A
#
# COMPACT_ATOMS: atom_id res chain seq x y z
N MET A 1 -5.77 -3.47 6.38
CA MET A 1 -4.47 -3.45 5.67
C MET A 1 -4.47 -4.65 4.71
N PRO A 2 -3.51 -4.83 3.79
CA PRO A 2 -3.59 -5.93 2.83
C PRO A 2 -3.31 -7.27 3.51
N ILE A 3 -4.29 -8.16 3.42
CA ILE A 3 -4.17 -9.57 3.80
C ILE A 3 -3.63 -10.35 2.59
N ILE A 4 -2.55 -11.10 2.82
CA ILE A 4 -1.90 -11.97 1.84
C ILE A 4 -2.08 -13.42 2.30
N GLU A 5 -2.62 -14.24 1.40
CA GLU A 5 -2.81 -15.67 1.61
C GLU A 5 -1.60 -16.42 1.03
N ILE A 6 -0.74 -16.91 1.92
CA ILE A 6 0.45 -17.67 1.58
C ILE A 6 0.04 -19.13 1.37
N ASN A 7 0.11 -19.61 0.13
CA ASN A 7 -0.03 -21.04 -0.17
C ASN A 7 1.18 -21.80 0.41
N ARG A 8 0.91 -22.85 1.19
CA ARG A 8 1.93 -23.60 1.93
C ARG A 8 2.91 -24.32 1.01
N GLN A 9 2.42 -24.88 -0.10
CA GLN A 9 3.25 -25.60 -1.06
C GLN A 9 4.16 -24.62 -1.81
N HIS A 10 3.58 -23.57 -2.39
CA HIS A 10 4.31 -22.55 -3.15
C HIS A 10 5.42 -21.88 -2.32
N PHE A 11 5.11 -21.51 -1.07
CA PHE A 11 6.09 -20.92 -0.15
C PHE A 11 7.28 -21.86 0.13
N ARG A 12 7.01 -23.16 0.26
CA ARG A 12 8.05 -24.19 0.45
C ARG A 12 8.85 -24.44 -0.81
N GLU A 13 8.22 -24.38 -1.99
CA GLU A 13 8.90 -24.52 -3.27
C GLU A 13 9.87 -23.36 -3.53
N ILE A 14 9.52 -22.12 -3.17
CA ILE A 14 10.43 -20.97 -3.26
C ILE A 14 11.61 -21.09 -2.28
N LEU A 15 11.39 -21.76 -1.15
CA LEU A 15 12.35 -21.90 -0.05
C LEU A 15 12.92 -23.32 0.07
N TYR A 16 12.91 -24.10 -1.02
CA TYR A 16 13.21 -25.53 -1.03
C TYR A 16 14.61 -25.89 -0.51
N ASP A 17 15.54 -24.94 -0.54
CA ASP A 17 16.92 -25.10 -0.10
C ASP A 17 17.14 -24.78 1.38
N LEU A 18 16.12 -24.26 2.08
CA LEU A 18 16.19 -24.04 3.53
C LEU A 18 16.00 -25.35 4.32
N PRO A 19 16.63 -25.50 5.50
CA PRO A 19 16.40 -26.64 6.38
C PRO A 19 14.93 -26.77 6.79
N GLU A 20 14.41 -28.01 6.90
CA GLU A 20 13.00 -28.27 7.24
C GLU A 20 12.56 -27.62 8.58
N GLU A 21 13.47 -27.52 9.55
CA GLU A 21 13.20 -26.82 10.82
C GLU A 21 12.84 -25.34 10.64
N LYS A 22 13.37 -24.68 9.61
CA LYS A 22 13.04 -23.30 9.23
C LYS A 22 11.76 -23.22 8.39
N LEU A 23 11.24 -24.34 7.88
CA LEU A 23 10.01 -24.41 7.10
C LEU A 23 8.84 -24.99 7.92
N HIS A 24 9.04 -25.22 9.21
CA HIS A 24 7.99 -25.58 10.14
C HIS A 24 7.02 -24.40 10.33
N TRP A 25 5.72 -24.66 10.22
CA TRP A 25 4.72 -23.57 10.21
C TRP A 25 4.63 -22.79 11.52
N ASP A 26 4.99 -23.39 12.65
CA ASP A 26 5.09 -22.66 13.91
C ASP A 26 6.23 -21.64 13.89
N GLU A 27 7.35 -21.95 13.22
CA GLU A 27 8.47 -21.02 13.04
C GLU A 27 8.08 -19.88 12.10
N VAL A 28 7.42 -20.21 10.99
CA VAL A 28 6.93 -19.23 10.01
C VAL A 28 5.90 -18.28 10.66
N LYS A 29 4.95 -18.83 11.42
CA LYS A 29 3.94 -18.07 12.18
C LYS A 29 4.53 -17.13 13.20
N ARG A 30 5.64 -17.50 13.83
CA ARG A 30 6.34 -16.65 14.79
C ARG A 30 7.17 -15.57 14.10
N THR A 31 7.79 -15.91 12.98
CA THR A 31 8.80 -15.06 12.35
C THR A 31 8.21 -14.01 11.41
N ILE A 32 7.22 -14.35 10.58
CA ILE A 32 6.61 -13.39 9.65
C ILE A 32 6.08 -12.14 10.37
N PRO A 33 5.37 -12.24 11.52
CA PRO A 33 4.93 -11.08 12.26
C PRO A 33 6.05 -10.14 12.71
N MET A 34 7.24 -10.68 13.01
CA MET A 34 8.40 -9.87 13.39
C MET A 34 8.86 -8.94 12.26
N MET A 35 8.54 -9.26 11.00
CA MET A 35 8.90 -8.48 9.82
C MET A 35 7.84 -7.43 9.43
N GLY A 36 6.89 -7.11 10.31
CA GLY A 36 5.85 -6.11 10.05
C GLY A 36 4.54 -6.70 9.55
N ALA A 37 4.08 -7.78 10.18
CA ALA A 37 2.82 -8.43 9.86
C ALA A 37 2.07 -8.89 11.11
N SER A 38 0.80 -9.26 10.95
CA SER A 38 -0.01 -9.92 11.98
C SER A 38 -0.58 -11.21 11.41
N PHE A 39 -0.57 -12.28 12.20
CA PHE A 39 -1.24 -13.53 11.83
C PHE A 39 -2.75 -13.34 11.88
N GLU A 40 -3.45 -13.74 10.83
CA GLU A 40 -4.91 -13.60 10.73
C GLU A 40 -5.62 -14.95 10.92
N ARG A 41 -5.36 -15.88 10.00
CA ARG A 41 -6.01 -17.18 9.95
C ARG A 41 -5.13 -18.20 9.23
N GLU A 42 -5.38 -19.47 9.51
CA GLU A 42 -4.82 -20.57 8.72
C GLU A 42 -5.92 -21.57 8.36
N ASP A 43 -5.78 -22.16 7.18
CA ASP A 43 -6.54 -23.33 6.76
C ASP A 43 -5.55 -24.45 6.34
N GLU A 44 -6.07 -25.51 5.71
CA GLU A 44 -5.29 -26.69 5.33
C GLU A 44 -4.20 -26.35 4.30
N GLU A 45 -4.47 -25.44 3.36
CA GLU A 45 -3.59 -25.17 2.21
C GLU A 45 -2.87 -23.82 2.32
N THR A 46 -3.42 -22.88 3.09
CA THR A 46 -2.97 -21.50 3.16
C THR A 46 -2.81 -20.98 4.57
N ILE A 47 -1.99 -19.95 4.70
CA ILE A 47 -1.85 -19.15 5.91
C ILE A 47 -1.92 -17.67 5.55
N SER A 48 -2.77 -16.93 6.26
CA SER A 48 -3.03 -15.52 5.99
C SER A 48 -2.29 -14.62 6.97
N PHE A 49 -1.61 -13.61 6.44
CA PHE A 49 -1.00 -12.55 7.22
C PHE A 49 -1.51 -11.18 6.76
N GLU A 50 -1.82 -10.31 7.71
CA GLU A 50 -2.06 -8.88 7.44
C GLU A 50 -0.73 -8.14 7.52
N PHE A 51 -0.24 -7.65 6.38
CA PHE A 51 1.02 -6.90 6.31
C PHE A 51 0.80 -5.41 6.51
N PHE A 52 1.76 -4.74 7.16
CA PHE A 52 1.68 -3.29 7.36
C PHE A 52 1.79 -2.52 6.04
N PRO A 53 1.07 -1.38 5.91
CA PRO A 53 0.99 -0.64 4.64
C PRO A 53 2.32 -0.11 4.10
N ASN A 54 3.32 0.05 4.97
CA ASN A 54 4.64 0.56 4.61
C ASN A 54 5.49 -0.46 3.86
N ARG A 55 5.20 -1.76 3.92
CA ARG A 55 6.01 -2.81 3.27
C ARG A 55 5.30 -3.46 2.08
N PRO A 56 5.02 -2.73 0.99
CA PRO A 56 4.33 -3.27 -0.17
C PRO A 56 5.14 -4.33 -0.94
N ASP A 57 6.44 -4.44 -0.68
CA ASP A 57 7.28 -5.53 -1.19
C ASP A 57 6.90 -6.91 -0.61
N LEU A 58 6.10 -6.95 0.46
CA LEU A 58 5.59 -8.16 1.12
C LEU A 58 4.20 -8.57 0.63
N TYR A 59 3.60 -7.87 -0.35
CA TYR A 59 2.23 -8.14 -0.81
C TYR A 59 2.09 -9.34 -1.75
N SER A 60 3.07 -10.25 -1.74
CA SER A 60 3.07 -11.49 -2.51
C SER A 60 3.72 -12.61 -1.71
N VAL A 61 3.47 -13.85 -2.13
CA VAL A 61 4.11 -15.03 -1.52
C VAL A 61 5.62 -14.97 -1.73
N GLU A 62 6.06 -14.56 -2.92
CA GLU A 62 7.48 -14.44 -3.27
C GLU A 62 8.16 -13.35 -2.46
N GLY A 63 7.50 -12.20 -2.31
CA GLY A 63 8.02 -11.08 -1.51
C GLY A 63 8.17 -11.44 -0.04
N ALA A 64 7.15 -12.10 0.53
CA ALA A 64 7.21 -12.62 1.89
C ALA A 64 8.28 -13.71 2.06
N ALA A 65 8.40 -14.64 1.11
CA ALA A 65 9.41 -15.70 1.12
C ALA A 65 10.83 -15.14 1.02
N ARG A 66 11.07 -14.15 0.14
CA ARG A 66 12.34 -13.44 -0.01
C ARG A 66 12.76 -12.78 1.31
N ALA A 67 11.86 -12.04 1.95
CA ALA A 67 12.13 -11.41 3.25
C ALA A 67 12.36 -12.47 4.34
N TYR A 68 11.53 -13.51 4.40
CA TYR A 68 11.65 -14.60 5.36
C TYR A 68 13.01 -15.31 5.27
N ARG A 69 13.45 -15.64 4.05
CA ARG A 69 14.76 -16.25 3.79
C ARG A 69 15.87 -15.42 4.40
N SER A 70 15.87 -14.12 4.13
CA SER A 70 16.90 -13.21 4.65
C SER A 70 16.88 -13.18 6.18
N TYR A 71 15.69 -13.10 6.76
CA TYR A 71 15.51 -13.02 8.21
C TYR A 71 16.01 -14.27 8.94
N VAL A 72 15.70 -15.47 8.43
CA VAL A 72 16.05 -16.73 9.12
C VAL A 72 17.48 -17.21 8.86
N THR A 73 18.15 -16.67 7.83
CA THR A 73 19.53 -17.03 7.45
C THR A 73 20.56 -15.95 7.79
N SER A 74 20.11 -14.74 8.15
CA SER A 74 20.96 -13.54 8.26
C SER A 74 21.75 -13.25 6.98
N GLN A 75 21.29 -13.73 5.82
CA GLN A 75 21.87 -13.41 4.51
C GLN A 75 21.07 -12.26 3.88
N PRO A 76 21.72 -11.17 3.46
CA PRO A 76 21.01 -10.07 2.83
C PRO A 76 20.57 -10.44 1.40
N PHE A 77 19.74 -9.59 0.79
CA PHE A 77 19.34 -9.80 -0.60
C PHE A 77 20.56 -9.69 -1.53
N SER A 78 20.57 -10.51 -2.59
CA SER A 78 21.66 -10.54 -3.57
C SER A 78 21.58 -9.35 -4.52
N GLN A 79 22.61 -8.50 -4.51
CA GLN A 79 22.72 -7.37 -5.46
C GLN A 79 22.83 -7.85 -6.91
N ASP A 80 23.47 -9.00 -7.14
CA ASP A 80 23.59 -9.57 -8.49
C ASP A 80 22.23 -10.08 -8.99
N LEU A 81 21.45 -10.72 -8.12
CA LEU A 81 20.13 -11.25 -8.48
C LEU A 81 19.12 -10.12 -8.75
N TYR A 82 19.04 -9.13 -7.86
CA TYR A 82 18.14 -7.99 -8.01
C TYR A 82 18.83 -6.85 -8.76
N SER A 83 19.18 -7.13 -10.02
CA SER A 83 19.75 -6.18 -10.97
C SER A 83 19.16 -6.35 -12.37
N LEU A 84 19.17 -5.28 -13.16
CA LEU A 84 18.77 -5.36 -14.57
C LEU A 84 19.86 -6.05 -15.39
N GLN A 85 19.48 -7.01 -16.23
CA GLN A 85 20.34 -7.77 -17.13
C GLN A 85 20.57 -7.03 -18.47
N GLY A 86 20.63 -5.71 -18.43
CA GLY A 86 20.82 -4.83 -19.59
C GLY A 86 19.53 -4.29 -20.18
N ARG A 87 19.61 -3.84 -21.44
CA ARG A 87 18.49 -3.22 -22.18
C ARG A 87 17.80 -4.27 -23.04
N SER A 88 16.46 -4.28 -23.02
CA SER A 88 15.64 -5.17 -23.86
C SER A 88 15.71 -4.83 -25.36
N GLY A 89 16.14 -3.62 -25.70
CA GLY A 89 16.05 -3.07 -27.07
C GLY A 89 14.64 -2.65 -27.48
N ILE A 90 13.65 -2.79 -26.58
CA ILE A 90 12.28 -2.33 -26.78
C ILE A 90 12.21 -0.85 -26.40
N TYR A 91 11.46 -0.08 -27.20
CA TYR A 91 11.07 1.27 -26.84
C TYR A 91 9.56 1.47 -26.93
N LEU A 92 9.04 2.38 -26.11
CA LEU A 92 7.66 2.82 -26.08
C LEU A 92 7.58 4.34 -26.30
N GLU A 93 6.79 4.77 -27.27
CA GLU A 93 6.57 6.18 -27.58
C GLU A 93 5.32 6.71 -26.88
N VAL A 94 5.47 7.76 -26.08
CA VAL A 94 4.35 8.47 -25.44
C VAL A 94 3.87 9.60 -26.35
N ALA A 95 2.58 9.65 -26.63
CA ALA A 95 1.98 10.71 -27.44
C ALA A 95 1.46 11.85 -26.57
N SER A 96 1.59 13.10 -27.04
CA SER A 96 1.10 14.30 -26.33
C SER A 96 -0.38 14.20 -25.94
N SER A 97 -1.18 13.47 -26.72
CA SER A 97 -2.62 13.23 -26.48
C SER A 97 -2.96 12.56 -25.15
N VAL A 98 -2.02 11.87 -24.48
CA VAL A 98 -2.29 11.17 -23.22
C VAL A 98 -1.88 11.96 -21.99
N LEU A 99 -1.09 13.03 -22.17
CA LEU A 99 -0.45 13.78 -21.08
C LEU A 99 -1.44 14.52 -20.18
N GLU A 100 -2.61 14.90 -20.70
CA GLU A 100 -3.64 15.56 -19.90
C GLU A 100 -4.43 14.60 -19.02
N VAL A 101 -4.48 13.32 -19.41
CA VAL A 101 -5.31 12.29 -18.77
C VAL A 101 -4.48 11.48 -17.78
N ARG A 102 -3.37 10.90 -18.26
CA ARG A 102 -2.55 9.96 -17.49
C ARG A 102 -1.09 10.03 -17.98
N PRO A 103 -0.33 11.05 -17.51
CA PRO A 103 0.88 11.52 -18.17
C PRO A 103 2.08 10.59 -18.11
N TYR A 104 2.12 9.66 -17.17
CA TYR A 104 3.33 8.87 -16.93
C TYR A 104 3.09 7.39 -17.21
N ILE A 105 4.14 6.76 -17.72
CA ILE A 105 4.25 5.32 -17.93
C ILE A 105 5.70 4.89 -17.66
N GLY A 106 5.85 3.72 -17.07
CA GLY A 106 7.10 2.96 -17.06
C GLY A 106 6.81 1.50 -17.42
N CYS A 107 7.82 0.83 -17.94
CA CYS A 107 7.73 -0.56 -18.38
C CYS A 107 8.95 -1.36 -17.95
N VAL A 108 8.80 -2.68 -17.87
CA VAL A 108 9.91 -3.63 -17.72
C VAL A 108 9.65 -4.86 -18.60
N MET A 109 10.71 -5.42 -19.17
CA MET A 109 10.66 -6.71 -19.84
C MET A 109 11.29 -7.75 -18.91
N VAL A 110 10.59 -8.85 -18.61
CA VAL A 110 11.14 -9.93 -17.79
C VAL A 110 11.08 -11.24 -18.55
N ARG A 111 12.25 -11.87 -18.77
CA ARG A 111 12.42 -13.07 -19.59
C ARG A 111 12.53 -14.33 -18.75
N GLY A 112 11.92 -15.42 -19.19
CA GLY A 112 12.09 -16.76 -18.59
C GLY A 112 11.54 -16.89 -17.17
N VAL A 113 10.41 -16.25 -16.88
CA VAL A 113 9.64 -16.43 -15.65
C VAL A 113 9.05 -17.84 -15.62
N ASN A 114 9.12 -18.51 -14.48
CA ASN A 114 8.44 -19.79 -14.27
C ASN A 114 7.06 -19.53 -13.69
N ILE A 115 6.01 -19.90 -14.43
CA ILE A 115 4.62 -19.72 -14.03
C ILE A 115 3.95 -21.08 -13.87
N ASP A 116 3.25 -21.22 -12.74
CA ASP A 116 2.33 -22.28 -12.41
C ASP A 116 1.04 -21.65 -11.85
N GLU A 117 0.07 -22.48 -11.45
CA GLU A 117 -1.21 -21.99 -10.93
C GLU A 117 -1.05 -21.07 -9.69
N ASN A 118 -0.10 -21.40 -8.79
CA ASN A 118 0.09 -20.66 -7.54
C ASN A 118 0.76 -19.30 -7.76
N SER A 119 1.83 -19.28 -8.55
CA SER A 119 2.55 -18.06 -8.93
C SER A 119 1.70 -17.15 -9.80
N LEU A 120 0.89 -17.69 -10.73
CA LEU A 120 -0.06 -16.90 -11.52
C LEU A 120 -1.07 -16.17 -10.61
N ARG A 121 -1.62 -16.89 -9.63
CA ARG A 121 -2.49 -16.31 -8.60
C ARG A 121 -1.77 -15.26 -7.76
N SER A 122 -0.52 -15.51 -7.38
CA SER A 122 0.31 -14.56 -6.62
C SER A 122 0.58 -13.27 -7.40
N ILE A 123 0.88 -13.38 -8.71
CA ILE A 123 1.05 -12.23 -9.63
C ILE A 123 -0.23 -11.40 -9.69
N MET A 124 -1.39 -12.04 -9.88
CA MET A 124 -2.68 -11.34 -9.90
C MET A 124 -2.97 -10.66 -8.56
N ASN A 125 -2.74 -11.35 -7.45
CA ASN A 125 -3.00 -10.82 -6.10
C ASN A 125 -2.15 -9.58 -5.82
N VAL A 126 -0.84 -9.62 -6.06
CA VAL A 126 0.01 -8.46 -5.79
C VAL A 126 -0.38 -7.27 -6.67
N GLN A 127 -0.73 -7.52 -7.94
CA GLN A 127 -1.22 -6.47 -8.84
C GLN A 127 -2.45 -5.77 -8.24
N GLU A 128 -3.45 -6.55 -7.79
CA GLU A 128 -4.66 -6.00 -7.17
C GLU A 128 -4.37 -5.26 -5.86
N LYS A 129 -3.51 -5.81 -4.99
CA LYS A 129 -3.13 -5.14 -3.73
C LYS A 129 -2.41 -3.82 -4.00
N LEU A 130 -1.49 -3.76 -4.95
CA LEU A 130 -0.80 -2.52 -5.32
C LEU A 130 -1.76 -1.51 -5.97
N HIS A 131 -2.72 -1.95 -6.79
CA HIS A 131 -3.77 -1.08 -7.33
C HIS A 131 -4.62 -0.43 -6.23
N MET A 132 -4.97 -1.19 -5.20
CA MET A 132 -5.81 -0.71 -4.10
C MET A 132 -5.05 0.20 -3.13
N THR A 133 -3.80 -0.15 -2.82
CA THR A 133 -2.98 0.58 -1.84
C THR A 133 -2.26 1.76 -2.49
N LEU A 134 -1.10 1.55 -3.10
CA LEU A 134 -0.30 2.59 -3.75
C LEU A 134 -1.06 3.29 -4.88
N GLY A 135 -1.81 2.52 -5.67
CA GLY A 135 -2.63 3.01 -6.78
C GLY A 135 -3.88 3.78 -6.35
N ARG A 136 -4.32 3.71 -5.08
CA ARG A 136 -5.56 4.30 -4.55
C ARG A 136 -6.78 3.96 -5.40
N GLY A 137 -7.04 2.67 -5.62
CA GLY A 137 -8.08 2.19 -6.51
C GLY A 137 -7.79 2.57 -7.97
N ARG A 138 -6.54 2.33 -8.41
CA ARG A 138 -6.03 2.62 -9.77
C ARG A 138 -5.92 4.10 -10.18
N LYS A 139 -6.46 5.02 -9.40
CA LYS A 139 -6.45 6.47 -9.65
C LYS A 139 -5.03 7.01 -9.88
N LYS A 140 -4.07 6.66 -9.02
CA LYS A 140 -2.68 7.14 -9.11
C LYS A 140 -1.82 6.31 -10.05
N MET A 141 -2.05 4.99 -10.10
CA MET A 141 -1.20 4.03 -10.80
C MET A 141 -2.01 2.77 -11.15
N ALA A 142 -1.78 2.19 -12.33
CA ALA A 142 -2.36 0.94 -12.78
C ALA A 142 -1.30 0.14 -13.53
N ILE A 143 -1.25 -1.17 -13.27
CA ILE A 143 -0.26 -2.12 -13.78
C ILE A 143 -0.95 -3.04 -14.78
N GLY A 144 -0.39 -3.16 -15.98
CA GLY A 144 -0.69 -4.21 -16.95
C GLY A 144 0.43 -5.25 -16.95
N ILE A 145 0.06 -6.53 -16.91
CA ILE A 145 1.00 -7.66 -17.01
C ILE A 145 0.57 -8.45 -18.24
N HIS A 146 1.50 -8.64 -19.18
CA HIS A 146 1.23 -9.10 -20.52
C HIS A 146 2.13 -10.28 -20.88
N ASP A 147 1.56 -11.32 -21.48
CA ASP A 147 2.35 -12.27 -22.26
C ASP A 147 2.99 -11.52 -23.44
N PHE A 148 4.31 -11.60 -23.55
CA PHE A 148 5.06 -10.92 -24.60
C PHE A 148 5.02 -11.67 -25.94
N SER A 149 4.77 -12.97 -25.95
CA SER A 149 4.82 -13.84 -27.14
C SER A 149 4.01 -13.33 -28.34
N PRO A 150 2.78 -12.79 -28.18
CA PRO A 150 1.99 -12.28 -29.30
C PRO A 150 2.32 -10.84 -29.71
N LEU A 151 3.25 -10.16 -29.03
CA LEU A 151 3.47 -8.72 -29.18
C LEU A 151 4.58 -8.34 -30.16
N TYR A 152 4.40 -7.20 -30.82
CA TYR A 152 5.37 -6.66 -31.79
C TYR A 152 5.84 -5.25 -31.43
N PRO A 153 7.00 -5.07 -30.77
CA PRO A 153 7.55 -3.75 -30.51
C PRO A 153 7.94 -3.00 -31.82
N PRO A 154 8.04 -1.66 -31.80
CA PRO A 154 7.88 -0.77 -30.66
C PRO A 154 6.42 -0.57 -30.24
N PHE A 155 6.22 -0.07 -29.02
CA PHE A 155 4.90 0.22 -28.47
C PHE A 155 4.58 1.72 -28.51
N ARG A 156 3.30 2.07 -28.47
CA ARG A 156 2.81 3.46 -28.44
C ARG A 156 1.77 3.63 -27.36
N TYR A 157 1.95 4.62 -26.49
CA TYR A 157 1.00 5.01 -25.45
C TYR A 157 0.35 6.35 -25.81
N LEU A 158 -0.96 6.34 -26.07
CA LEU A 158 -1.66 7.51 -26.61
C LEU A 158 -3.06 7.68 -26.03
N GLY A 159 -3.61 8.90 -26.19
CA GLY A 159 -5.01 9.21 -25.88
C GLY A 159 -5.87 9.00 -27.12
N ALA A 160 -6.63 7.89 -27.14
CA ALA A 160 -7.49 7.48 -28.23
C ALA A 160 -8.90 8.07 -28.11
N ASN A 161 -9.58 8.22 -29.25
CA ASN A 161 -11.01 8.49 -29.27
C ASN A 161 -11.75 7.21 -28.79
N PRO A 162 -12.65 7.30 -27.79
CA PRO A 162 -13.31 6.14 -27.21
C PRO A 162 -14.07 5.23 -28.19
N ASP A 163 -14.51 5.79 -29.33
CA ASP A 163 -15.29 5.08 -30.35
C ASP A 163 -14.46 4.50 -31.52
N GLU A 164 -13.17 4.87 -31.62
CA GLU A 164 -12.32 4.51 -32.77
C GLU A 164 -11.45 3.27 -32.54
N VAL A 165 -11.16 2.93 -31.28
CA VAL A 165 -10.32 1.79 -30.92
C VAL A 165 -11.19 0.70 -30.32
N SER A 166 -11.12 -0.49 -30.90
CA SER A 166 -11.78 -1.69 -30.41
C SER A 166 -10.79 -2.83 -30.22
N PHE A 167 -11.05 -3.66 -29.22
CA PHE A 167 -10.31 -4.89 -28.97
C PHE A 167 -11.18 -5.85 -28.15
N LEU A 168 -10.74 -7.10 -28.03
CA LEU A 168 -11.35 -8.07 -27.12
C LEU A 168 -10.78 -7.85 -25.71
N PRO A 169 -11.55 -7.31 -24.75
CA PRO A 169 -11.08 -7.13 -23.39
C PRO A 169 -10.88 -8.49 -22.70
N LEU A 170 -9.98 -8.55 -21.72
CA LEU A 170 -9.75 -9.73 -20.91
C LEU A 170 -11.08 -10.20 -20.28
N GLN A 171 -11.41 -11.49 -20.41
CA GLN A 171 -12.71 -12.05 -19.97
C GLN A 171 -13.94 -11.50 -20.72
N GLY A 172 -13.74 -10.82 -21.85
CA GLY A 172 -14.80 -10.43 -22.77
C GLY A 172 -15.23 -11.54 -23.72
N ASP A 173 -16.45 -11.42 -24.25
CA ASP A 173 -17.04 -12.37 -25.21
C ASP A 173 -16.99 -11.88 -26.66
N ARG A 174 -16.78 -10.57 -26.87
CA ARG A 174 -16.70 -9.93 -28.19
C ARG A 174 -15.74 -8.75 -28.18
N GLU A 175 -15.33 -8.31 -29.38
CA GLU A 175 -14.65 -7.02 -29.53
C GLU A 175 -15.58 -5.88 -29.12
N MET A 176 -15.02 -4.93 -28.38
CA MET A 176 -15.71 -3.77 -27.85
C MET A 176 -14.85 -2.52 -28.05
N THR A 177 -15.50 -1.41 -28.36
CA THR A 177 -14.87 -0.08 -28.29
C THR A 177 -14.55 0.30 -26.84
N LEU A 178 -13.67 1.27 -26.63
CA LEU A 178 -13.35 1.76 -25.26
C LEU A 178 -14.61 2.28 -24.56
N ALA A 179 -15.49 2.98 -25.29
CA ALA A 179 -16.77 3.46 -24.77
C ALA A 179 -17.72 2.33 -24.38
N GLU A 180 -17.81 1.27 -25.18
CA GLU A 180 -18.60 0.07 -24.84
C GLU A 180 -18.03 -0.64 -23.60
N ILE A 181 -16.70 -0.74 -23.48
CA ILE A 181 -16.05 -1.36 -22.32
C ILE A 181 -16.48 -0.62 -21.04
N LEU A 182 -16.38 0.71 -21.00
CA LEU A 182 -16.78 1.50 -19.82
C LEU A 182 -18.26 1.36 -19.44
N LYS A 183 -19.12 0.98 -20.40
CA LYS A 183 -20.57 0.91 -20.19
C LYS A 183 -21.06 -0.49 -19.85
N TYR A 184 -20.44 -1.53 -20.40
CA TYR A 184 -21.00 -2.89 -20.37
C TYR A 184 -20.05 -3.94 -19.78
N HIS A 185 -18.75 -3.70 -19.73
CA HIS A 185 -17.80 -4.65 -19.14
C HIS A 185 -17.70 -4.40 -17.63
N ASP A 186 -17.73 -5.45 -16.80
CA ASP A 186 -17.74 -5.32 -15.32
C ASP A 186 -16.62 -4.41 -14.79
N LYS A 187 -15.37 -4.69 -15.19
CA LYS A 187 -14.20 -3.84 -14.87
C LYS A 187 -14.27 -2.43 -15.46
N GLY A 188 -14.89 -2.29 -16.63
CA GLY A 188 -15.11 -0.99 -17.26
C GLY A 188 -16.03 -0.12 -16.43
N VAL A 189 -17.16 -0.67 -15.99
CA VAL A 189 -18.13 0.01 -15.14
C VAL A 189 -17.54 0.35 -13.77
N GLU A 190 -16.79 -0.59 -13.17
CA GLU A 190 -16.14 -0.43 -11.86
C GLU A 190 -15.19 0.79 -11.83
N TYR A 191 -14.36 0.96 -12.87
CA TYR A 191 -13.31 1.99 -12.92
C TYR A 191 -13.60 3.16 -13.86
N ALA A 192 -14.79 3.26 -14.47
CA ALA A 192 -15.15 4.33 -15.40
C ALA A 192 -14.90 5.73 -14.81
N HIS A 193 -15.21 5.91 -13.53
CA HIS A 193 -15.03 7.16 -12.78
C HIS A 193 -13.59 7.71 -12.81
N THR A 194 -12.58 6.88 -13.10
CA THR A 194 -11.18 7.31 -13.22
C THR A 194 -10.90 8.12 -14.48
N LEU A 195 -11.79 8.06 -15.48
CA LEU A 195 -11.68 8.73 -16.77
C LEU A 195 -12.81 9.75 -17.02
N ASP A 196 -13.64 10.02 -16.02
CA ASP A 196 -14.75 10.98 -16.12
C ASP A 196 -14.27 12.38 -16.52
N GLY A 197 -14.94 12.95 -17.51
CA GLY A 197 -14.66 14.31 -18.00
C GLY A 197 -13.50 14.42 -18.99
N PHE A 198 -12.79 13.33 -19.31
CA PHE A 198 -11.74 13.35 -20.34
C PHE A 198 -12.29 13.01 -21.73
N PRO A 199 -11.86 13.74 -22.79
CA PRO A 199 -12.33 13.50 -24.16
C PRO A 199 -11.60 12.36 -24.88
N ARG A 200 -10.51 11.85 -24.30
CA ARG A 200 -9.63 10.82 -24.86
C ARG A 200 -9.22 9.85 -23.77
N TYR A 201 -9.02 8.59 -24.14
CA TYR A 201 -8.72 7.51 -23.20
C TYR A 201 -7.35 6.89 -23.45
N PRO A 202 -6.59 6.53 -22.39
CA PRO A 202 -5.25 5.99 -22.54
C PRO A 202 -5.31 4.60 -23.18
N VAL A 203 -4.49 4.34 -24.19
CA VAL A 203 -4.36 3.01 -24.81
C VAL A 203 -2.89 2.75 -25.11
N ILE A 204 -2.48 1.49 -24.95
CA ILE A 204 -1.16 1.00 -25.34
C ILE A 204 -1.33 0.07 -26.53
N LEU A 205 -0.64 0.41 -27.63
CA LEU A 205 -0.67 -0.32 -28.90
C LEU A 205 0.71 -0.85 -29.25
N ASP A 206 0.75 -1.97 -29.97
CA ASP A 206 1.96 -2.46 -30.61
C ASP A 206 2.16 -1.89 -32.04
N SER A 207 3.26 -2.28 -32.68
CA SER A 207 3.58 -1.83 -34.05
C SER A 207 2.63 -2.34 -35.13
N LYS A 208 1.83 -3.38 -34.84
CA LYS A 208 0.77 -3.89 -35.71
C LYS A 208 -0.59 -3.25 -35.44
N GLY A 209 -0.68 -2.36 -34.44
CA GLY A 209 -1.92 -1.71 -34.03
C GLY A 209 -2.80 -2.57 -33.13
N GLN A 210 -2.26 -3.65 -32.55
CA GLN A 210 -2.96 -4.47 -31.57
C GLN A 210 -2.96 -3.77 -30.20
N VAL A 211 -4.07 -3.85 -29.48
CA VAL A 211 -4.21 -3.27 -28.14
C VAL A 211 -3.63 -4.21 -27.10
N LEU A 212 -2.64 -3.74 -26.34
CA LEU A 212 -2.12 -4.41 -25.15
C LEU A 212 -3.05 -4.17 -23.97
N SER A 213 -3.35 -2.89 -23.72
CA SER A 213 -4.13 -2.45 -22.58
C SER A 213 -4.88 -1.15 -22.87
N PHE A 214 -5.99 -0.99 -22.14
CA PHE A 214 -6.72 0.25 -21.95
C PHE A 214 -6.57 0.68 -20.49
N PRO A 215 -5.48 1.36 -20.09
CA PRO A 215 -5.29 1.78 -18.71
C PRO A 215 -6.23 2.93 -18.30
N PRO A 216 -6.66 3.00 -17.03
CA PRO A 216 -6.41 2.05 -15.94
C PRO A 216 -7.46 0.91 -15.87
N ILE A 217 -8.19 0.67 -16.96
CA ILE A 217 -9.42 -0.12 -16.95
C ILE A 217 -9.14 -1.62 -17.08
N ILE A 218 -8.58 -2.06 -18.21
CA ILE A 218 -8.46 -3.48 -18.53
C ILE A 218 -7.38 -3.77 -19.58
N ASN A 219 -6.84 -4.98 -19.55
CA ASN A 219 -5.91 -5.50 -20.56
C ASN A 219 -6.65 -6.21 -21.70
N GLY A 220 -5.99 -6.40 -22.83
CA GLY A 220 -6.51 -7.22 -23.93
C GLY A 220 -6.39 -8.72 -23.65
N GLU A 221 -7.37 -9.49 -24.13
CA GLU A 221 -7.33 -10.96 -24.07
C GLU A 221 -6.13 -11.54 -24.83
N LEU A 222 -5.69 -10.86 -25.90
CA LEU A 222 -4.52 -11.23 -26.70
C LEU A 222 -3.26 -11.44 -25.86
N THR A 223 -3.09 -10.64 -24.81
CA THR A 223 -1.89 -10.63 -23.96
C THR A 223 -2.09 -11.31 -22.62
N ARG A 224 -3.13 -12.14 -22.48
CA ARG A 224 -3.42 -12.84 -21.23
C ARG A 224 -2.21 -13.68 -20.81
N VAL A 225 -1.78 -13.49 -19.57
CA VAL A 225 -0.79 -14.37 -18.94
C VAL A 225 -1.46 -15.68 -18.54
N THR A 226 -0.79 -16.79 -18.86
CA THR A 226 -1.21 -18.15 -18.53
C THR A 226 -0.02 -18.92 -17.96
N GLU A 227 -0.22 -20.18 -17.56
CA GLU A 227 0.87 -21.07 -17.12
C GLU A 227 1.91 -21.34 -18.23
N ASP A 228 1.53 -21.20 -19.51
CA ASP A 228 2.46 -21.35 -20.63
C ASP A 228 3.31 -20.09 -20.89
N THR A 229 2.97 -18.97 -20.25
CA THR A 229 3.67 -17.70 -20.44
C THR A 229 5.03 -17.73 -19.74
N THR A 230 6.10 -17.41 -20.47
CA THR A 230 7.47 -17.36 -19.92
C THR A 230 8.07 -15.96 -19.95
N ASP A 231 7.74 -15.19 -20.97
CA ASP A 231 8.26 -13.84 -21.18
C ASP A 231 7.15 -12.84 -20.91
N ILE A 232 7.35 -11.99 -19.89
CA ILE A 232 6.35 -11.04 -19.40
C ILE A 232 6.78 -9.62 -19.71
N PHE A 233 5.91 -8.86 -20.36
CA PHE A 233 6.02 -7.42 -20.47
C PHE A 233 5.09 -6.77 -19.45
N VAL A 234 5.62 -5.87 -18.64
CA VAL A 234 4.84 -5.14 -17.64
C VAL A 234 4.77 -3.68 -18.03
N ASP A 235 3.57 -3.12 -18.07
CA ASP A 235 3.33 -1.70 -18.13
C ASP A 235 2.82 -1.18 -16.77
N CYS A 236 3.13 0.07 -16.45
CA CYS A 236 2.63 0.72 -15.27
C CYS A 236 2.38 2.19 -15.61
N THR A 237 1.10 2.58 -15.66
CA THR A 237 0.65 3.92 -16.06
C THR A 237 0.05 4.67 -14.88
N GLY A 238 0.12 6.00 -14.88
CA GLY A 238 -0.37 6.76 -13.74
C GLY A 238 -0.28 8.27 -13.85
N THR A 239 -0.68 8.92 -12.76
CA THR A 239 -0.58 10.37 -12.56
C THR A 239 0.53 10.74 -11.59
N SER A 240 1.26 9.77 -11.06
CA SER A 240 2.41 9.97 -10.17
C SER A 240 3.55 9.08 -10.62
N LEU A 241 4.63 9.70 -11.13
CA LEU A 241 5.81 8.98 -11.60
C LEU A 241 6.45 8.15 -10.48
N ARG A 242 6.59 8.74 -9.29
CA ARG A 242 7.10 8.05 -8.10
C ARG A 242 6.37 6.74 -7.82
N VAL A 243 5.04 6.77 -7.77
CA VAL A 243 4.23 5.57 -7.46
C VAL A 243 4.35 4.50 -8.56
N ILE A 244 4.51 4.93 -9.82
CA ILE A 244 4.76 4.02 -10.95
C ILE A 244 6.09 3.30 -10.79
N GLU A 245 7.16 4.06 -10.55
CA GLU A 245 8.52 3.52 -10.39
C GLU A 245 8.62 2.60 -9.17
N GLU A 246 8.04 3.00 -8.03
CA GLU A 246 7.92 2.18 -6.81
C GLU A 246 7.22 0.85 -7.11
N SER A 247 6.08 0.89 -7.80
CA SER A 247 5.28 -0.32 -8.11
C SER A 247 5.96 -1.23 -9.13
N LEU A 248 6.63 -0.66 -10.13
CA LEU A 248 7.42 -1.41 -11.09
C LEU A 248 8.58 -2.13 -10.43
N ASN A 249 9.29 -1.49 -9.49
CA ASN A 249 10.38 -2.14 -8.77
C ASN A 249 9.87 -3.36 -7.97
N ILE A 250 8.72 -3.24 -7.31
CA ILE A 250 8.12 -4.35 -6.54
C ILE A 250 7.76 -5.52 -7.45
N ILE A 251 7.05 -5.27 -8.56
CA ILE A 251 6.68 -6.31 -9.53
C ILE A 251 7.92 -6.92 -10.18
N THR A 252 8.92 -6.11 -10.53
CA THR A 252 10.18 -6.59 -11.12
C THR A 252 10.88 -7.57 -10.17
N ALA A 253 10.98 -7.22 -8.88
CA ALA A 253 11.58 -8.09 -7.88
C ALA A 253 10.80 -9.41 -7.71
N GLN A 254 9.47 -9.37 -7.71
CA GLN A 254 8.65 -10.58 -7.66
C GLN A 254 8.89 -11.49 -8.88
N LEU A 255 8.93 -10.94 -10.09
CA LEU A 255 9.14 -11.74 -11.29
C LEU A 255 10.56 -12.32 -11.34
N ILE A 256 11.55 -11.64 -10.74
CA ILE A 256 12.90 -12.19 -10.52
C ILE A 256 12.87 -13.37 -9.54
N ASP A 257 12.08 -13.29 -8.46
CA ASP A 257 11.94 -14.40 -7.51
C ASP A 257 11.33 -15.66 -8.16
N LEU A 258 10.55 -15.48 -9.22
CA LEU A 258 10.01 -16.56 -10.07
C LEU A 258 11.01 -17.04 -11.15
N GLY A 259 12.27 -16.66 -11.05
CA GLY A 259 13.35 -17.05 -11.98
C GLY A 259 13.53 -16.14 -13.20
N GLY A 260 12.74 -15.07 -13.29
CA GLY A 260 12.80 -14.12 -14.39
C GLY A 260 14.09 -13.30 -14.41
N ARG A 261 14.47 -12.84 -15.61
CA ARG A 261 15.57 -11.90 -15.83
C ARG A 261 15.02 -10.58 -16.36
N ALA A 262 15.15 -9.52 -15.58
CA ALA A 262 14.61 -8.21 -15.91
C ALA A 262 15.56 -7.42 -16.83
N GLU A 263 15.00 -6.79 -17.85
CA GLU A 263 15.66 -5.94 -18.83
C GLU A 263 14.96 -4.57 -18.88
N SER A 264 15.72 -3.49 -19.04
CA SER A 264 15.14 -2.15 -19.13
C SER A 264 14.39 -1.93 -20.45
N VAL A 265 13.39 -1.04 -20.42
CA VAL A 265 12.62 -0.57 -21.57
C VAL A 265 12.80 0.94 -21.70
N GLU A 266 13.04 1.41 -22.91
CA GLU A 266 13.23 2.83 -23.21
C GLU A 266 11.87 3.52 -23.41
N ILE A 267 11.54 4.51 -22.59
CA ILE A 267 10.33 5.32 -22.70
C ILE A 267 10.68 6.66 -23.32
N ARG A 268 10.02 7.00 -24.43
CA ARG A 268 10.25 8.24 -25.20
C ARG A 268 9.08 9.19 -25.03
N TYR A 269 9.27 10.25 -24.26
CA TYR A 269 8.27 11.31 -24.11
C TYR A 269 8.41 12.37 -25.21
N PRO A 270 7.29 13.02 -25.61
CA PRO A 270 7.34 14.09 -26.59
C PRO A 270 7.94 15.35 -25.96
N PRO A 271 8.54 16.26 -26.76
CA PRO A 271 9.04 17.53 -26.27
C PRO A 271 7.98 18.31 -25.49
N GLY A 272 8.37 18.91 -24.37
CA GLY A 272 7.47 19.66 -23.50
C GLY A 272 6.62 18.80 -22.55
N ALA A 273 6.89 17.49 -22.45
CA ALA A 273 6.37 16.66 -21.38
C ALA A 273 7.21 16.85 -20.10
N TYR A 274 6.58 17.33 -19.03
CA TYR A 274 7.25 17.63 -17.76
C TYR A 274 6.68 16.80 -16.61
N GLU A 275 7.55 16.45 -15.68
CA GLU A 275 7.12 15.95 -14.38
C GLU A 275 6.44 17.07 -13.59
N ARG A 276 5.16 16.90 -13.25
CA ARG A 276 4.40 17.78 -12.37
C ARG A 276 4.78 17.50 -10.92
N GLY A 277 5.58 18.38 -10.30
CA GLY A 277 6.00 18.30 -8.89
C GLY A 277 6.18 19.69 -8.26
N GLU A 278 6.27 19.74 -6.93
CA GLU A 278 6.30 20.98 -6.12
C GLU A 278 7.54 21.87 -6.39
N SER A 279 8.63 21.31 -6.94
CA SER A 279 9.92 21.99 -7.11
C SER A 279 10.17 22.56 -8.52
N GLY A 280 9.18 22.57 -9.40
CA GLY A 280 9.34 22.92 -10.82
C GLY A 280 9.83 21.71 -11.63
N GLY A 281 9.04 21.31 -12.63
CA GLY A 281 9.22 20.04 -13.34
C GLY A 281 10.46 19.97 -14.23
N ALA A 282 11.17 18.84 -14.18
CA ALA A 282 12.14 18.47 -15.20
C ALA A 282 11.43 17.93 -16.45
N GLU A 283 12.01 18.18 -17.63
CA GLU A 283 11.53 17.57 -18.87
C GLU A 283 11.80 16.06 -18.82
N LEU A 284 10.80 15.26 -19.18
CA LEU A 284 10.87 13.80 -19.07
C LEU A 284 11.80 13.19 -20.13
N GLY A 285 11.76 13.70 -21.36
CA GLY A 285 12.63 13.26 -22.46
C GLY A 285 12.64 11.75 -22.69
N ILE A 286 13.83 11.16 -22.80
CA ILE A 286 14.01 9.70 -22.88
C ILE A 286 14.40 9.18 -21.50
N ARG A 287 13.71 8.12 -21.05
CA ARG A 287 13.96 7.46 -19.77
C ARG A 287 14.14 5.96 -19.97
N GLU A 288 15.02 5.35 -19.20
CA GLU A 288 15.10 3.89 -19.07
C GLU A 288 14.29 3.49 -17.84
N THR A 289 13.40 2.51 -17.97
CA THR A 289 12.58 2.00 -16.87
C THR A 289 12.72 0.48 -16.76
N PRO A 290 12.54 -0.10 -15.56
CA PRO A 290 12.40 0.58 -14.27
C PRO A 290 13.76 1.15 -13.81
N PRO A 291 13.79 2.13 -12.89
CA PRO A 291 15.06 2.60 -12.36
C PRO A 291 15.86 1.48 -11.67
N PHE A 292 15.17 0.59 -10.94
CA PHE A 292 15.68 -0.69 -10.37
C PHE A 292 17.17 -0.71 -9.95
N GLU A 293 17.59 0.33 -9.23
CA GLU A 293 18.95 0.53 -8.75
C GLU A 293 19.00 0.46 -7.22
N TRP A 294 20.13 -0.04 -6.70
CA TRP A 294 20.40 -0.05 -5.27
C TRP A 294 20.81 1.33 -4.79
N THR A 295 20.21 1.80 -3.70
CA THR A 295 20.55 3.08 -3.08
C THR A 295 21.48 2.86 -1.89
N HIS A 296 22.49 3.70 -1.71
CA HIS A 296 23.43 3.56 -0.59
C HIS A 296 23.22 4.68 0.44
N LEU A 297 22.92 4.28 1.69
CA LEU A 297 22.76 5.20 2.81
C LEU A 297 23.84 4.96 3.85
N LYS A 298 24.34 6.05 4.44
CA LYS A 298 25.33 6.00 5.53
C LYS A 298 24.64 6.27 6.85
N ILE A 299 24.87 5.37 7.81
CA ILE A 299 24.33 5.50 9.17
C ILE A 299 25.46 5.37 10.19
N SER A 300 25.31 6.04 11.34
CA SER A 300 26.23 5.91 12.47
C SER A 300 25.58 5.15 13.62
N LEU A 301 26.30 4.20 14.22
CA LEU A 301 25.83 3.48 15.40
C LEU A 301 25.65 4.40 16.61
N LYS A 302 26.36 5.54 16.65
CA LYS A 302 26.12 6.56 17.67
C LYS A 302 24.73 7.18 17.54
N ASP A 303 24.28 7.45 16.31
CA ASP A 303 22.94 7.98 16.06
C ASP A 303 21.88 6.89 16.32
N ALA A 304 22.16 5.64 15.94
CA ALA A 304 21.32 4.49 16.27
C ALA A 304 21.15 4.36 17.79
N LYS A 305 22.24 4.37 18.57
CA LYS A 305 22.22 4.34 20.04
C LYS A 305 21.39 5.47 20.63
N ARG A 306 21.52 6.69 20.10
CA ARG A 306 20.75 7.85 20.57
C ARG A 306 19.24 7.66 20.33
N LEU A 307 18.85 7.08 19.21
CA LEU A 307 17.44 6.88 18.86
C LEU A 307 16.83 5.64 19.52
N LEU A 308 17.52 4.51 19.43
CA LEU A 308 17.07 3.20 19.90
C LEU A 308 17.23 3.04 21.42
N GLY A 309 18.11 3.82 22.05
CA GLY A 309 18.36 3.77 23.50
C GLY A 309 19.22 2.59 23.97
N VAL A 310 19.65 1.72 23.05
CA VAL A 310 20.50 0.56 23.31
C VAL A 310 21.82 0.66 22.53
N GLU A 311 22.89 0.14 23.11
CA GLU A 311 24.18 -0.01 22.44
C GLU A 311 24.21 -1.34 21.70
N ILE A 312 24.37 -1.28 20.38
CA ILE A 312 24.42 -2.45 19.50
C ILE A 312 25.83 -2.52 18.93
N GLU A 313 26.51 -3.64 19.13
CA GLU A 313 27.86 -3.87 18.59
C GLU A 313 27.83 -3.91 17.06
N VAL A 314 28.96 -3.57 16.43
CA VAL A 314 29.06 -3.45 14.96
C VAL A 314 28.60 -4.74 14.26
N GLU A 315 29.05 -5.89 14.74
CA GLU A 315 28.72 -7.20 14.16
C GLU A 315 27.22 -7.52 14.31
N GLU A 316 26.62 -7.20 15.46
CA GLU A 316 25.18 -7.41 15.70
C GLU A 316 24.33 -6.46 14.85
N ALA A 317 24.77 -5.21 14.65
CA ALA A 317 24.09 -4.25 13.80
C ALA A 317 24.13 -4.67 12.32
N ILE A 318 25.27 -5.19 11.85
CA ILE A 318 25.40 -5.76 10.51
C ILE A 318 24.49 -6.99 10.36
N GLU A 319 24.49 -7.90 11.34
CA GLU A 319 23.62 -9.07 11.29
C GLU A 319 22.14 -8.68 11.28
N ALA A 320 21.73 -7.73 12.12
CA ALA A 320 20.36 -7.23 12.19
C ALA A 320 19.89 -6.64 10.85
N LEU A 321 20.71 -5.80 10.21
CA LEU A 321 20.39 -5.23 8.91
C LEU A 321 20.43 -6.28 7.79
N ASN A 322 21.35 -7.24 7.85
CA ASN A 322 21.39 -8.35 6.91
C ASN A 322 20.12 -9.20 6.99
N ARG A 323 19.56 -9.44 8.18
CA ARG A 323 18.25 -10.12 8.36
C ARG A 323 17.09 -9.38 7.70
N MET A 324 17.18 -8.06 7.61
CA MET A 324 16.18 -7.21 6.95
C MET A 324 16.43 -7.05 5.44
N GLY A 325 17.37 -7.81 4.88
CA GLY A 325 17.65 -7.85 3.45
C GLY A 325 18.70 -6.87 2.97
N PHE A 326 19.38 -6.12 3.86
CA PHE A 326 20.34 -5.10 3.45
C PHE A 326 21.78 -5.59 3.50
N PRO A 327 22.53 -5.60 2.39
CA PRO A 327 23.98 -5.73 2.41
C PRO A 327 24.61 -4.52 3.10
N VAL A 328 25.46 -4.79 4.10
CA VAL A 328 26.14 -3.75 4.88
C VAL A 328 27.65 -3.83 4.71
N GLN A 329 28.28 -2.67 4.50
CA GLN A 329 29.72 -2.51 4.56
C GLN A 329 30.11 -1.67 5.78
N PHE A 330 31.00 -2.20 6.61
CA PHE A 330 31.60 -1.44 7.70
C PHE A 330 32.64 -0.45 7.14
N LEU A 331 32.45 0.84 7.45
CA LEU A 331 33.43 1.89 7.18
C LEU A 331 34.26 2.18 8.44
N ARG A 332 34.89 3.34 8.54
CA ARG A 332 35.66 3.72 9.75
C ARG A 332 34.77 4.44 10.76
N GLY A 333 35.07 4.25 12.06
CA GLY A 333 34.48 5.03 13.14
C GLY A 333 32.99 4.75 13.38
N GLU A 334 32.59 3.47 13.40
CA GLU A 334 31.20 3.04 13.68
C GLU A 334 30.18 3.58 12.68
N VAL A 335 30.60 3.74 11.43
CA VAL A 335 29.75 4.11 10.30
C VAL A 335 29.53 2.89 9.43
N LEU A 336 28.28 2.63 9.10
CA LEU A 336 27.85 1.57 8.20
C LEU A 336 27.35 2.20 6.90
N GLU A 337 27.77 1.65 5.76
CA GLU A 337 27.14 1.91 4.47
C GLU A 337 26.18 0.76 4.15
N VAL A 338 24.90 1.09 4.05
CA VAL A 338 23.81 0.14 3.90
C VAL A 338 23.28 0.25 2.47
N SER A 339 23.22 -0.89 1.77
CA SER A 339 22.68 -0.96 0.41
C SER A 339 21.20 -1.30 0.48
N VAL A 340 20.36 -0.36 0.06
CA VAL A 340 18.90 -0.47 0.04
C VAL A 340 18.47 -1.05 -1.30
N PRO A 341 17.75 -2.20 -1.31
CA PRO A 341 17.30 -2.84 -2.52
C PRO A 341 16.15 -2.06 -3.18
N PRO A 342 16.00 -2.11 -4.52
CA PRO A 342 15.08 -1.23 -5.26
C PRO A 342 13.59 -1.40 -4.92
N MET A 343 13.19 -2.56 -4.42
CA MET A 343 11.81 -2.85 -4.00
C MET A 343 11.49 -2.37 -2.58
N ARG A 344 12.47 -1.97 -1.76
CA ARG A 344 12.27 -1.38 -0.43
C ARG A 344 11.98 0.11 -0.55
N VAL A 345 10.78 0.41 -1.03
CA VAL A 345 10.28 1.78 -1.33
C VAL A 345 9.96 2.60 -0.08
N ASP A 346 10.01 1.98 1.09
CA ASP A 346 9.73 2.56 2.40
C ASP A 346 10.94 3.21 3.06
N ILE A 347 12.16 2.92 2.59
CA ILE A 347 13.38 3.51 3.13
C ILE A 347 13.62 4.87 2.48
N LEU A 348 13.22 5.93 3.17
CA LEU A 348 13.34 7.32 2.71
C LEU A 348 14.37 8.10 3.51
N HIS A 349 14.72 7.63 4.71
CA HIS A 349 15.60 8.29 5.65
C HIS A 349 16.43 7.25 6.44
N PRO A 350 17.63 7.60 6.93
CA PRO A 350 18.40 6.76 7.87
C PRO A 350 17.63 6.24 9.09
N VAL A 351 16.53 6.89 9.47
CA VAL A 351 15.69 6.47 10.61
C VAL A 351 14.95 5.18 10.29
N ASP A 352 14.55 4.96 9.04
CA ASP A 352 13.88 3.73 8.60
C ASP A 352 14.86 2.53 8.68
N LEU A 353 16.16 2.78 8.47
CA LEU A 353 17.20 1.77 8.70
C LEU A 353 17.42 1.47 10.19
N PHE A 354 17.19 2.44 11.07
CA PHE A 354 17.25 2.19 12.51
C PHE A 354 16.04 1.38 13.01
N GLU A 355 14.86 1.61 12.42
CA GLU A 355 13.68 0.75 12.65
C GLU A 355 13.98 -0.70 12.26
N ASP A 356 14.46 -0.92 11.04
CA ASP A 356 14.81 -2.26 10.58
C ASP A 356 15.96 -2.89 11.37
N MET A 357 16.95 -2.09 11.80
CA MET A 357 18.00 -2.57 12.72
C MET A 357 17.39 -3.04 14.05
N ALA A 358 16.42 -2.32 14.60
CA ALA A 358 15.74 -2.72 15.83
C ALA A 358 14.94 -4.01 15.65
N ILE A 359 14.24 -4.15 14.51
CA ILE A 359 13.50 -5.36 14.15
C ILE A 359 14.46 -6.55 14.03
N GLY A 360 15.53 -6.43 13.23
CA GLY A 360 16.50 -7.50 13.02
C GLY A 360 17.29 -7.88 14.28
N TYR A 361 17.53 -6.91 15.18
CA TYR A 361 18.12 -7.12 16.50
C TYR A 361 17.16 -7.85 17.44
N GLY A 362 15.85 -7.57 17.32
CA GLY A 362 14.77 -8.17 18.08
C GLY A 362 14.35 -7.31 19.27
N TYR A 363 13.08 -6.88 19.25
CA TYR A 363 12.50 -6.03 20.31
C TYR A 363 12.58 -6.66 21.71
N ASP A 364 12.58 -7.98 21.83
CA ASP A 364 12.67 -8.69 23.12
C ASP A 364 14.00 -8.43 23.87
N ARG A 365 15.03 -7.93 23.17
CA ARG A 365 16.34 -7.61 23.75
C ARG A 365 16.41 -6.19 24.34
N PHE A 366 15.39 -5.37 24.10
CA PHE A 366 15.34 -4.01 24.62
C PHE A 366 14.88 -4.01 26.08
N GLU A 367 15.67 -3.41 26.96
CA GLU A 367 15.29 -3.21 28.35
C GLU A 367 14.45 -1.93 28.49
N GLY A 368 13.37 -2.00 29.27
CA GLY A 368 12.57 -0.81 29.58
C GLY A 368 13.35 0.16 30.48
N ASP A 369 13.49 1.42 30.06
CA ASP A 369 14.04 2.51 30.86
C ASP A 369 12.97 3.57 31.16
N LEU A 370 13.10 4.27 32.28
CA LEU A 370 12.22 5.39 32.61
C LEU A 370 12.71 6.68 31.92
N PRO A 371 11.81 7.53 31.43
CA PRO A 371 12.19 8.84 30.90
C PRO A 371 12.98 9.65 31.93
N LYS A 372 14.16 10.15 31.52
CA LYS A 372 15.08 10.91 32.39
C LYS A 372 14.66 12.35 32.63
N THR A 373 13.53 12.77 32.07
CA THR A 373 12.99 14.11 32.20
C THR A 373 11.91 14.12 33.29
N PRO A 374 12.20 14.59 34.51
CA PRO A 374 11.18 14.74 35.53
C PRO A 374 10.21 15.83 35.09
N ALA A 375 8.94 15.47 34.97
CA ALA A 375 7.84 16.40 34.74
C ALA A 375 6.77 16.18 35.81
N PHE A 376 6.19 17.27 36.31
CA PHE A 376 5.01 17.22 37.16
C PHE A 376 3.79 17.43 36.27
N GLY A 377 2.86 16.49 36.30
CA GLY A 377 1.55 16.69 35.69
C GLY A 377 0.74 17.67 36.53
N GLU A 378 0.03 18.59 35.87
CA GLU A 378 -1.01 19.40 36.49
C GLU A 378 -2.37 19.00 35.91
N GLU A 379 -3.42 19.16 36.71
CA GLU A 379 -4.77 18.90 36.23
C GLU A 379 -5.22 20.04 35.31
N LEU A 380 -5.89 19.70 34.20
CA LEU A 380 -6.41 20.72 33.29
C LEU A 380 -7.45 21.59 34.02
N PRO A 381 -7.49 22.91 33.74
CA PRO A 381 -8.47 23.80 34.34
C PRO A 381 -9.90 23.27 34.18
N GLY A 382 -10.65 23.23 35.28
CA GLY A 382 -12.05 22.80 35.31
C GLY A 382 -12.26 21.30 35.57
N LYS A 383 -11.24 20.44 35.43
CA LYS A 383 -11.38 19.01 35.72
C LYS A 383 -11.60 18.71 37.21
N GLU A 384 -10.96 19.47 38.09
CA GLU A 384 -11.22 19.39 39.53
C GLU A 384 -12.71 19.66 39.83
N LEU A 385 -13.28 20.70 39.20
CA LEU A 385 -14.70 21.04 39.35
C LEU A 385 -15.61 19.95 38.76
N GLU A 386 -15.30 19.41 37.58
CA GLU A 386 -16.03 18.27 37.02
C GLU A 386 -16.03 17.07 37.97
N GLY A 387 -14.89 16.78 38.61
CA GLY A 387 -14.76 15.75 39.64
C GLY A 387 -15.68 16.00 40.83
N GLN A 388 -15.63 17.20 41.39
CA GLN A 388 -16.49 17.60 42.52
C GLN A 388 -17.98 17.53 42.18
N LEU A 389 -18.37 17.96 40.97
CA LEU A 389 -19.76 17.89 40.50
C LEU A 389 -20.22 16.43 40.34
N ARG A 390 -19.35 15.55 39.84
CA ARG A 390 -19.65 14.12 39.72
C ARG A 390 -19.89 13.48 41.09
N GLU A 391 -19.00 13.73 42.04
CA GLU A 391 -19.16 13.24 43.42
C GLU A 391 -20.46 13.72 44.06
N LEU A 392 -20.80 14.99 43.88
CA LEU A 392 -22.05 15.57 44.37
C LEU A 392 -23.28 14.87 43.78
N MET A 393 -23.33 14.68 42.46
CA MET A 393 -24.46 14.04 41.79
C MET A 393 -24.63 12.58 42.19
N ILE A 394 -23.52 11.84 42.36
CA ILE A 394 -23.54 10.47 42.89
C ILE A 394 -24.06 10.46 44.34
N GLY A 395 -23.63 11.43 45.17
CA GLY A 395 -24.14 11.62 46.53
C GLY A 395 -25.66 11.84 46.57
N LEU A 396 -26.20 12.54 45.57
CA LEU A 396 -27.64 12.77 45.37
C LEU A 396 -28.38 11.57 44.75
N LYS A 397 -27.71 10.42 44.59
CA LYS A 397 -28.26 9.17 44.03
C LYS A 397 -28.64 9.29 42.55
N TYR A 398 -27.91 10.10 41.78
CA TYR A 398 -27.97 10.05 40.32
C TYR A 398 -26.91 9.09 39.78
N GLN A 399 -27.20 8.43 38.66
CA GLN A 399 -26.29 7.56 37.93
C GLN A 399 -25.63 8.35 36.80
N GLU A 400 -24.30 8.38 36.76
CA GLU A 400 -23.59 8.97 35.62
C GLU A 400 -23.79 8.07 34.39
N VAL A 401 -24.07 8.69 33.24
CA VAL A 401 -24.13 8.04 31.93
C VAL A 401 -23.15 8.72 30.99
N LYS A 402 -22.69 7.98 29.96
CA LYS A 402 -21.83 8.51 28.90
C LYS A 402 -22.49 8.24 27.55
N THR A 403 -22.98 9.30 26.92
CA THR A 403 -23.65 9.21 25.63
C THR A 403 -22.71 9.60 24.48
N LEU A 404 -23.11 9.31 23.24
CA LEU A 404 -22.38 9.74 22.05
C LEU A 404 -22.49 11.26 21.88
N THR A 405 -21.42 11.88 21.38
CA THR A 405 -21.41 13.29 20.97
C THR A 405 -22.19 13.50 19.68
N LEU A 406 -22.32 12.46 18.86
CA LEU A 406 -23.10 12.46 17.63
C LEU A 406 -24.57 12.19 17.93
N VAL A 407 -25.44 12.99 17.33
CA VAL A 407 -26.90 12.94 17.44
C VAL A 407 -27.52 13.06 16.05
N SER A 408 -28.80 12.78 15.94
CA SER A 408 -29.53 13.00 14.69
C SER A 408 -30.01 14.45 14.56
N GLU A 409 -29.94 14.97 13.34
CA GLU A 409 -30.52 16.26 13.01
C GLU A 409 -32.05 16.29 13.30
N ALA A 410 -32.72 15.15 13.12
CA ALA A 410 -34.14 14.98 13.41
C ALA A 410 -34.46 15.12 14.91
N GLU A 411 -33.62 14.56 15.80
CA GLU A 411 -33.78 14.73 17.25
C GLU A 411 -33.55 16.17 17.69
N LEU A 412 -32.62 16.87 17.05
CA LEU A 412 -32.39 18.30 17.31
C LEU A 412 -33.59 19.15 16.88
N LYS A 413 -34.14 18.88 15.68
CA LYS A 413 -35.37 19.54 15.20
C LYS A 413 -36.57 19.28 16.14
N ALA A 414 -36.73 18.05 16.61
CA ALA A 414 -37.80 17.69 17.53
C ALA A 414 -37.72 18.40 18.89
N LEU A 415 -36.53 18.83 19.30
CA LEU A 415 -36.28 19.57 20.53
C LEU A 415 -36.20 21.10 20.31
N GLU A 416 -36.45 21.58 19.08
CA GLU A 416 -36.29 22.97 18.68
C GLU A 416 -34.85 23.50 18.93
N MET A 417 -33.88 22.59 18.83
CA MET A 417 -32.45 22.85 19.03
C MET A 417 -31.65 22.85 17.72
N ASP A 418 -32.34 22.77 16.57
CA ASP A 418 -31.74 22.80 15.23
C ASP A 418 -30.95 24.09 14.97
N ARG A 419 -31.40 25.22 15.52
CA ARG A 419 -30.68 26.51 15.43
C ARG A 419 -29.43 26.60 16.31
N GLU A 420 -29.34 25.74 17.32
CA GLU A 420 -28.17 25.65 18.20
C GLU A 420 -27.12 24.67 17.65
N ALA A 421 -27.55 23.76 16.78
CA ALA A 421 -26.71 22.84 16.04
C ALA A 421 -25.87 23.62 15.01
N GLY A 422 -24.58 23.76 15.27
CA GLY A 422 -23.67 24.48 14.37
C GLY A 422 -22.87 23.56 13.44
N VAL A 423 -22.81 22.26 13.72
CA VAL A 423 -21.84 21.37 13.06
C VAL A 423 -22.48 20.07 12.63
N GLU A 424 -22.49 19.87 11.31
CA GLU A 424 -23.00 18.69 10.61
C GLU A 424 -21.87 17.81 10.09
N VAL A 425 -22.16 16.51 9.98
CA VAL A 425 -21.25 15.54 9.36
C VAL A 425 -21.59 15.44 7.87
N ILE A 426 -20.62 15.71 6.99
CA ILE A 426 -20.86 15.76 5.53
C ILE A 426 -21.31 14.41 4.95
N ASN A 427 -20.73 13.31 5.42
CA ASN A 427 -21.04 11.95 4.96
C ASN A 427 -21.23 11.01 6.17
N PRO A 428 -22.35 11.13 6.91
CA PRO A 428 -22.57 10.31 8.09
C PRO A 428 -22.86 8.86 7.68
N LEU A 429 -22.36 7.90 8.46
CA LEU A 429 -22.61 6.46 8.24
C LEU A 429 -24.08 6.09 8.45
N SER A 430 -24.79 6.84 9.29
CA SER A 430 -26.22 6.70 9.55
C SER A 430 -26.85 8.06 9.84
N GLU A 431 -28.15 8.19 9.61
CA GLU A 431 -28.90 9.42 9.92
C GLU A 431 -28.90 9.74 11.43
N ASP A 432 -28.74 8.71 12.27
CA ASP A 432 -28.61 8.82 13.74
C ASP A 432 -27.35 9.57 14.19
N HIS A 433 -26.38 9.77 13.30
CA HIS A 433 -25.07 10.36 13.59
C HIS A 433 -24.72 11.50 12.62
N SER A 434 -25.73 12.32 12.30
CA SER A 434 -25.65 13.39 11.30
C SER A 434 -25.14 14.73 11.84
N ALA A 435 -25.19 14.97 13.15
CA ALA A 435 -24.76 16.23 13.76
C ALA A 435 -24.05 16.05 15.11
N LEU A 436 -23.27 17.06 15.53
CA LEU A 436 -22.71 17.11 16.88
C LEU A 436 -23.69 17.76 17.86
N ARG A 437 -23.78 17.21 19.07
CA ARG A 437 -24.72 17.67 20.10
C ARG A 437 -24.42 19.11 20.57
N PRO A 438 -25.38 20.05 20.51
CA PRO A 438 -25.23 21.39 21.06
C PRO A 438 -25.52 21.48 22.58
N SER A 439 -26.10 20.41 23.12
CA SER A 439 -26.43 20.22 24.54
C SER A 439 -26.34 18.73 24.89
N LEU A 440 -26.26 18.41 26.19
CA LEU A 440 -26.37 17.02 26.67
C LEU A 440 -27.82 16.52 26.68
N LEU A 441 -28.80 17.42 26.62
CA LEU A 441 -30.21 17.10 26.76
C LEU A 441 -30.73 16.11 25.70
N PRO A 442 -30.46 16.28 24.39
CA PRO A 442 -30.91 15.33 23.37
C PRO A 442 -30.43 13.91 23.65
N SER A 443 -29.15 13.77 24.01
CA SER A 443 -28.54 12.47 24.28
C SER A 443 -29.09 11.83 25.56
N LEU A 444 -29.34 12.60 26.62
CA LEU A 444 -29.95 12.12 27.85
C LEU A 444 -31.41 11.68 27.63
N LEU A 445 -32.18 12.42 26.82
CA LEU A 445 -33.54 12.02 26.44
C LEU A 445 -33.53 10.74 25.59
N GLY A 446 -32.60 10.62 24.65
CA GLY A 446 -32.37 9.39 23.88
C GLY A 446 -32.06 8.20 24.79
N PHE A 447 -31.21 8.40 25.81
CA PHE A 447 -30.93 7.39 26.82
C PHE A 447 -32.20 6.96 27.58
N LEU A 448 -32.99 7.90 28.07
CA LEU A 448 -34.25 7.61 28.78
C LEU A 448 -35.28 6.92 27.87
N ARG A 449 -35.39 7.34 26.60
CA ARG A 449 -36.24 6.72 25.57
C ARG A 449 -35.91 5.24 25.40
N ASN A 450 -34.62 4.91 25.30
CA ASN A 450 -34.17 3.53 25.12
C ASN A 450 -34.34 2.68 26.39
N ASN A 451 -34.43 3.30 27.56
CA ASN A 451 -34.56 2.63 28.85
C ASN A 451 -35.98 2.68 29.45
N ARG A 452 -37.03 3.00 28.67
CA ARG A 452 -38.42 3.05 29.18
C ARG A 452 -38.94 1.77 29.84
N HIS A 453 -38.30 0.63 29.55
CA HIS A 453 -38.62 -0.68 30.11
C HIS A 453 -37.99 -0.93 31.51
N ARG A 454 -37.17 0.00 32.00
CA ARG A 454 -36.51 -0.07 33.32
C ARG A 454 -37.34 0.63 34.40
N ASP A 455 -37.10 0.23 35.65
CA ASP A 455 -37.82 0.73 36.81
C ASP A 455 -37.63 2.25 37.00
N PHE A 456 -38.70 2.89 37.50
CA PHE A 456 -38.73 4.32 37.81
C PHE A 456 -38.55 4.55 39.33
N PRO A 457 -38.00 5.71 39.75
CA PRO A 457 -37.53 6.82 38.92
C PRO A 457 -36.12 6.58 38.34
N GLN A 458 -35.93 6.92 37.07
CA GLN A 458 -34.60 6.94 36.44
C GLN A 458 -33.95 8.30 36.69
N ARG A 459 -32.86 8.33 37.47
CA ARG A 459 -32.10 9.55 37.81
C ARG A 459 -30.71 9.45 37.20
N VAL A 460 -30.51 10.13 36.07
CA VAL A 460 -29.25 10.09 35.33
C VAL A 460 -28.68 11.49 35.13
N PHE A 461 -27.36 11.57 35.02
CA PHE A 461 -26.64 12.79 34.68
C PHE A 461 -25.44 12.47 33.78
N GLU A 462 -24.94 13.47 33.07
CA GLU A 462 -23.70 13.38 32.29
C GLU A 462 -22.93 14.68 32.48
N ILE A 463 -21.60 14.58 32.57
CA ILE A 463 -20.68 15.70 32.43
C ILE A 463 -19.88 15.43 31.16
N GLY A 464 -20.07 16.27 30.15
CA GLY A 464 -19.44 16.06 28.85
C GLY A 464 -19.47 17.29 27.98
N GLU A 465 -18.69 17.25 26.91
CA GLU A 465 -18.54 18.37 25.99
C GLU A 465 -19.72 18.47 25.02
N VAL A 466 -19.97 19.71 24.59
CA VAL A 466 -20.99 20.09 23.61
C VAL A 466 -20.36 21.06 22.61
N VAL A 467 -20.85 21.06 21.38
CA VAL A 467 -20.33 21.93 20.30
C VAL A 467 -21.34 23.02 20.00
N ARG A 468 -20.92 24.29 20.06
CA ARG A 468 -21.77 25.46 19.81
C ARG A 468 -21.13 26.38 18.79
N GLY A 469 -21.94 26.96 17.90
CA GLY A 469 -21.54 28.04 17.00
C GLY A 469 -20.64 27.62 15.84
N GLY A 470 -21.22 26.91 14.87
CA GLY A 470 -20.59 26.70 13.56
C GLY A 470 -21.11 27.65 12.50
#